data_AF-A0A5C6D2W8-F1
#
_entry.id   AF-A0A5C6D2W8-F1
#
_cell.length_a   1.000
_cell.length_b   1.000
_cell.length_c   1.000
_cell.angle_alpha   90.00
_cell.angle_beta   90.00
_cell.angle_gamma   90.00
#
_symmetry.space_group_name_H-M   'P 1'
#
loop_
_entity.id
_entity.type
_entity.pdbx_description
1 polymer ?
#
loop_
_entity_poly.entity_id
_entity_poly.type
_entity_poly.pdbx_seq_one_letter_code
_entity_poly.pdbx_strand_id
1 'polypeptide(L)'
;MTLAIDDAEPRKFRTYGLIGFNDWTSPRYAYTKMFAHYGEQFGHWSWYRVADVQLKAGSSRLTLGAKQGASIDAAMLLPVDAAVDRSAMNLLQNWNYGPWYDSLDR
;
A
#
# COMPACT_ATOMS: atom_id res chain seq x y z
N MET A 1 7.39 7.24 -8.97
CA MET A 1 7.99 5.90 -8.91
C MET A 1 7.83 5.28 -10.30
N THR A 2 8.66 4.29 -10.62
CA THR A 2 8.61 3.56 -11.90
C THR A 2 8.42 2.08 -11.65
N LEU A 3 7.73 1.43 -12.58
CA LEU A 3 7.47 0.01 -12.55
C LEU A 3 7.84 -0.61 -13.90
N ALA A 4 8.56 -1.71 -13.87
CA ALA A 4 8.81 -2.58 -15.02
C ALA A 4 8.41 -4.02 -14.69
N ILE A 5 7.96 -4.74 -15.72
CA ILE A 5 7.61 -6.16 -15.67
C ILE A 5 8.44 -6.85 -16.74
N ASP A 6 9.12 -7.95 -16.40
CA ASP A 6 9.89 -8.78 -17.32
C ASP A 6 10.90 -7.98 -18.16
N ASP A 7 11.61 -7.06 -17.49
CA ASP A 7 12.62 -6.16 -18.07
C ASP A 7 12.09 -5.22 -19.18
N ALA A 8 10.76 -5.03 -19.27
CA ALA A 8 10.15 -4.04 -20.15
C ALA A 8 10.48 -2.60 -19.75
N GLU A 9 10.25 -1.65 -20.66
CA GLU A 9 10.45 -0.22 -20.42
C GLU A 9 9.73 0.27 -19.15
N PRO A 10 10.43 0.87 -18.17
CA PRO A 10 9.82 1.33 -16.93
C PRO A 10 8.75 2.40 -17.17
N ARG A 11 7.53 2.12 -16.72
CA ARG A 11 6.42 3.08 -16.74
C ARG A 11 6.33 3.85 -15.43
N LYS A 12 5.99 5.14 -15.50
CA LYS A 12 5.61 5.89 -14.29
C LYS A 12 4.29 5.33 -13.75
N PHE A 13 4.19 5.25 -12.42
CA PHE A 13 2.93 4.93 -11.76
C PHE A 13 2.67 5.89 -10.60
N ARG A 14 1.39 5.98 -10.21
CA ARG A 14 0.93 6.69 -9.03
C ARG A 14 0.63 5.68 -7.93
N THR A 15 1.14 5.96 -6.73
CA THR A 15 0.73 5.26 -5.52
C THR A 15 -0.53 5.88 -4.94
N TYR A 16 -1.42 5.05 -4.42
CA TYR A 16 -2.61 5.47 -3.67
C TYR A 16 -2.42 5.05 -2.21
N GLY A 17 -2.56 5.98 -1.27
CA GLY A 17 -2.49 5.65 0.15
C GLY A 17 -3.64 4.71 0.53
N LEU A 18 -3.35 3.64 1.27
CA LEU A 18 -4.35 2.68 1.73
C LEU A 18 -5.01 3.09 3.07
N ILE A 19 -4.76 4.32 3.53
CA ILE A 19 -5.26 4.84 4.82
C ILE A 19 -6.47 5.74 4.57
N GLY A 20 -7.67 5.30 4.92
CA GLY A 20 -8.88 6.14 4.92
C GLY A 20 -10.16 5.36 5.14
N PHE A 21 -11.08 5.89 5.94
CA PHE A 21 -12.47 5.40 5.93
C PHE A 21 -13.10 5.86 4.61
N ASN A 22 -13.62 4.93 3.79
CA ASN A 22 -14.91 5.00 3.10
C ASN A 22 -14.98 4.17 1.80
N ASP A 23 -16.22 3.83 1.47
CA ASP A 23 -16.77 3.34 0.20
C ASP A 23 -15.89 3.62 -1.04
N TRP A 24 -15.21 2.57 -1.48
CA TRP A 24 -14.28 2.51 -2.61
C TRP A 24 -14.93 2.78 -3.98
N THR A 25 -16.26 2.95 -4.04
CA THR A 25 -16.99 3.24 -5.27
C THR A 25 -17.23 4.75 -5.49
N SER A 26 -17.04 5.59 -4.48
CA SER A 26 -17.35 7.02 -4.58
C SER A 26 -16.09 7.90 -4.70
N PRO A 27 -15.92 8.69 -5.78
CA PRO A 27 -14.81 9.62 -5.93
C PRO A 27 -14.90 10.84 -5.00
N ARG A 28 -15.95 10.97 -4.18
CA ARG A 28 -16.20 12.15 -3.32
C ARG A 28 -15.77 11.97 -1.86
N TYR A 29 -15.44 10.74 -1.42
CA TYR A 29 -15.35 10.41 0.01
C TYR A 29 -14.03 9.77 0.46
N ALA A 30 -12.95 9.91 -0.31
CA ALA A 30 -11.62 9.46 0.14
C ALA A 30 -11.06 10.40 1.22
N TYR A 31 -11.48 10.22 2.47
CA TYR A 31 -10.87 10.90 3.62
C TYR A 31 -9.71 10.05 4.12
N THR A 32 -8.49 10.61 4.09
CA THR A 32 -7.35 10.00 4.76
C THR A 32 -7.59 10.04 6.27
N LYS A 33 -7.45 8.89 6.94
CA LYS A 33 -7.49 8.84 8.41
C LYS A 33 -6.20 9.49 8.92
N MET A 34 -6.24 10.80 9.10
CA MET A 34 -5.18 11.57 9.76
C MET A 34 -5.39 11.44 11.26
N PHE A 35 -4.53 10.69 11.95
CA PHE A 35 -4.52 10.68 13.41
C PHE A 35 -3.77 11.91 13.91
N ALA A 36 -4.42 13.09 13.80
CA ALA A 36 -3.85 14.38 14.20
C ALA A 36 -3.35 14.41 15.65
N HIS A 37 -3.86 13.51 16.51
CA HIS A 37 -3.48 13.39 17.92
C HIS A 37 -2.07 12.84 18.18
N TYR A 38 -1.38 12.24 17.21
CA TYR A 38 -0.03 11.69 17.42
C TYR A 38 1.11 12.64 16.99
N GLY A 39 0.80 13.89 16.63
CA GLY A 39 1.80 14.84 16.12
C GLY A 39 2.28 14.42 14.75
N GLU A 40 2.07 15.29 13.75
CA GLU A 40 2.41 15.01 12.36
C GLU A 40 3.92 14.83 12.17
N GLN A 41 4.40 13.59 12.29
CA GLN A 41 5.61 13.17 11.62
C GLN A 41 5.19 12.41 10.37
N PHE A 42 5.36 13.07 9.23
CA PHE A 42 5.28 12.54 7.86
C PHE A 42 6.31 11.42 7.58
N GLY A 43 6.83 10.75 8.62
CA GLY A 43 7.89 9.75 8.58
C GLY A 43 7.48 8.38 9.14
N HIS A 44 6.18 8.05 9.15
CA HIS A 44 5.75 6.69 9.53
C HIS A 44 5.61 5.79 8.29
N TRP A 45 6.00 4.52 8.46
CA TRP A 45 5.77 3.48 7.46
C TRP A 45 4.29 3.43 7.09
N SER A 46 4.00 3.37 5.80
CA SER A 46 2.64 3.42 5.28
C SER A 46 2.49 2.45 4.12
N TRP A 47 1.30 1.86 4.02
CA TRP A 47 0.94 1.00 2.90
C TRP A 47 0.41 1.83 1.74
N TYR A 48 0.94 1.55 0.55
CA TYR A 48 0.54 2.20 -0.70
C TYR A 48 0.12 1.15 -1.72
N ARG A 49 -0.96 1.42 -2.44
CA ARG A 49 -1.41 0.60 -3.57
C ARG A 49 -0.71 1.05 -4.85
N VAL A 50 -0.20 0.08 -5.60
CA VAL A 50 0.18 0.22 -7.01
C VAL A 50 -0.91 -0.43 -7.85
N ALA A 51 -1.62 0.37 -8.65
CA ALA A 51 -2.70 -0.15 -9.49
C ALA A 51 -2.16 -0.82 -10.78
N ASP A 52 -2.99 -1.69 -11.36
CA ASP A 52 -2.87 -2.18 -12.73
C ASP A 52 -1.57 -2.95 -13.05
N VAL A 53 -1.16 -3.86 -12.15
CA VAL A 53 -0.06 -4.80 -12.43
C VAL A 53 -0.65 -6.05 -13.08
N GLN A 54 -0.61 -6.12 -14.40
CA GLN A 54 -1.05 -7.27 -15.17
C GLN A 54 0.12 -8.24 -15.33
N LEU A 55 -0.02 -9.46 -14.82
CA LEU A 55 0.98 -10.51 -14.91
C LEU A 55 0.49 -11.64 -15.81
N LYS A 56 1.41 -12.20 -16.59
CA LYS A 56 1.12 -13.42 -17.36
C LYS A 56 1.24 -14.63 -16.45
N ALA A 57 0.62 -15.74 -16.84
CA ALA A 57 0.85 -17.01 -16.17
C ALA A 57 2.32 -17.40 -16.26
N GLY A 58 2.88 -17.89 -15.16
CA GLY A 58 4.28 -18.27 -15.04
C GLY A 58 5.10 -17.27 -14.22
N SER A 59 6.42 -17.34 -14.35
CA SER A 59 7.33 -16.47 -13.62
C SER A 59 7.37 -15.08 -14.23
N SER A 60 7.23 -14.05 -13.40
CA SER A 60 7.45 -12.66 -13.79
C SER A 60 8.46 -11.98 -12.86
N ARG A 61 9.25 -11.06 -13.42
CA ARG A 61 10.13 -10.16 -12.65
C ARG A 61 9.46 -8.80 -12.52
N LEU A 62 9.25 -8.36 -11.28
CA LEU A 62 8.77 -7.01 -10.95
C LEU A 62 9.95 -6.14 -10.52
N THR A 63 10.15 -5.02 -11.21
CA THR A 63 11.17 -4.03 -10.84
C THR A 63 10.49 -2.74 -10.42
N LEU A 64 10.71 -2.32 -9.17
CA LEU A 64 10.21 -1.07 -8.60
C LEU A 64 11.33 -0.06 -8.49
N GLY A 65 11.18 1.08 -9.16
CA GLY A 65 12.09 2.23 -9.06
C GLY A 65 11.48 3.33 -8.19
N ALA A 66 12.24 3.80 -7.21
CA ALA A 66 11.85 4.92 -6.37
C ALA A 66 12.80 6.11 -6.56
N LYS A 67 12.40 7.29 -6.06
CA LYS A 67 13.30 8.46 -6.02
C LYS A 67 14.35 8.26 -4.93
N GLN A 68 15.48 8.96 -5.05
CA GLN A 68 16.52 8.97 -4.01
C GLN A 68 15.93 9.32 -2.64
N GLY A 69 16.30 8.56 -1.61
CA GLY A 69 15.81 8.72 -0.23
C GLY A 69 14.52 7.95 0.10
N ALA A 70 13.85 7.33 -0.89
CA ALA A 70 12.71 6.46 -0.62
C ALA A 70 13.17 5.11 -0.05
N SER A 71 12.46 4.61 0.95
CA SER A 71 12.69 3.30 1.56
C SER A 71 11.46 2.41 1.39
N ILE A 72 11.67 1.12 1.14
CA ILE A 72 10.63 0.09 1.03
C ILE A 72 11.00 -1.01 2.01
N ASP A 73 10.13 -1.25 2.99
CA ASP A 73 10.31 -2.33 3.97
C ASP A 73 9.72 -3.65 3.46
N ALA A 74 8.51 -3.58 2.89
CA ALA A 74 7.80 -4.73 2.37
C ALA A 74 7.03 -4.41 1.08
N ALA A 75 6.82 -5.44 0.28
CA ALA A 75 5.93 -5.41 -0.88
C ALA A 75 5.02 -6.65 -0.86
N MET A 76 3.76 -6.45 -1.23
CA MET A 76 2.77 -7.52 -1.29
C MET A 76 2.10 -7.51 -2.65
N LEU A 77 1.97 -8.71 -3.25
CA LEU A 77 1.26 -8.93 -4.50
C LEU A 77 0.00 -9.73 -4.20
N LEU A 78 -1.15 -9.13 -4.49
CA LEU A 78 -2.45 -9.73 -4.23
C LEU A 78 -3.23 -9.89 -5.53
N PRO A 79 -4.02 -10.97 -5.68
CA PRO A 79 -5.02 -11.05 -6.74
C PRO A 79 -5.96 -9.84 -6.70
N VAL A 80 -6.32 -9.34 -7.88
CA VAL A 80 -7.28 -8.23 -8.00
C VAL A 80 -8.68 -8.81 -8.03
N ASP A 81 -9.27 -8.98 -6.85
CA ASP A 81 -10.67 -9.33 -6.66
C ASP A 81 -11.28 -8.53 -5.51
N ALA A 82 -12.60 -8.36 -5.52
CA ALA A 82 -13.29 -7.48 -4.57
C ALA A 82 -13.19 -7.94 -3.11
N ALA A 83 -13.03 -9.24 -2.86
CA ALA A 83 -12.95 -9.79 -1.51
C ALA A 83 -11.54 -9.59 -0.94
N VAL A 84 -10.51 -9.86 -1.73
CA VAL A 84 -9.10 -9.63 -1.38
C VAL A 84 -8.82 -8.14 -1.23
N ASP A 85 -9.32 -7.30 -2.13
CA ASP A 85 -9.17 -5.84 -2.03
C ASP A 85 -9.76 -5.32 -0.71
N ARG A 86 -10.96 -5.77 -0.33
CA ARG A 86 -11.59 -5.39 0.95
C ARG A 86 -10.79 -5.88 2.15
N SER A 87 -10.36 -7.13 2.15
CA SER A 87 -9.57 -7.71 3.23
C SER A 87 -8.22 -7.01 3.39
N ALA A 88 -7.53 -6.70 2.29
CA ALA A 88 -6.27 -6.00 2.27
C ALA A 88 -6.40 -4.57 2.81
N MET A 89 -7.45 -3.84 2.40
CA MET A 89 -7.76 -2.52 2.97
C MET A 89 -7.94 -2.62 4.49
N ASN A 90 -8.78 -3.55 4.96
CA ASN A 90 -9.07 -3.72 6.39
C ASN A 90 -7.81 -4.09 7.20
N LEU A 91 -6.97 -5.00 6.68
CA LEU A 91 -5.75 -5.44 7.36
C LEU A 91 -4.70 -4.33 7.39
N LEU A 92 -4.34 -3.78 6.21
CA LEU A 92 -3.21 -2.88 6.05
C LEU A 92 -3.49 -1.47 6.57
N GLN A 93 -4.76 -1.05 6.59
CA GLN A 93 -5.15 0.21 7.24
C GLN A 93 -4.90 0.19 8.76
N ASN A 94 -5.05 -0.98 9.38
CA ASN A 94 -4.87 -1.14 10.82
C ASN A 94 -3.46 -1.64 11.19
N TRP A 95 -2.69 -2.17 10.24
CA TRP A 95 -1.34 -2.72 10.47
C TRP A 95 -0.43 -1.76 11.24
N ASN A 96 -0.42 -0.48 10.86
CA ASN A 96 0.40 0.55 11.50
C ASN A 96 0.06 0.82 12.97
N TYR A 97 -1.08 0.32 13.45
CA TYR A 97 -1.60 0.54 14.80
C TYR A 97 -2.07 -0.77 15.46
N GLY A 98 -1.74 -1.93 14.88
CA GLY A 98 -1.91 -3.20 15.56
C GLY A 98 -1.06 -3.18 16.83
N PRO A 99 -1.54 -3.71 17.97
CA PRO A 99 -0.77 -3.77 19.20
C PRO A 99 0.34 -4.82 19.03
N TRP A 100 1.39 -4.48 18.28
CA TRP A 100 2.57 -5.32 18.16
C TRP A 100 3.50 -5.17 19.37
N TYR A 101 3.08 -4.40 20.38
CA TYR A 101 3.72 -4.25 21.68
C TYR A 101 2.66 -4.03 22.78
N ASP A 102 2.19 -5.14 23.35
CA ASP A 102 2.37 -5.41 24.78
C ASP A 102 2.40 -6.94 24.90
N SER A 103 3.58 -7.48 25.24
CA SER A 103 3.66 -8.82 25.80
C SER A 103 2.66 -8.91 26.94
N LEU A 104 1.93 -10.03 27.01
CA LEU A 104 0.96 -10.40 28.05
C LEU A 104 1.60 -10.60 29.45
N ASP A 105 2.61 -9.80 29.79
CA ASP A 105 3.32 -9.80 31.06
C ASP A 105 3.31 -8.36 31.64
N ARG A 106 2.19 -7.98 32.25
CA ARG A 106 2.13 -6.97 33.32
C ARG A 106 1.12 -7.41 34.37
#